data_AF-I3I4B8-F1
#
_entry.id   AF-I3I4B8-F1
#
_cell.length_a   1.000
_cell.length_b   1.000
_cell.length_c   1.000
_cell.angle_alpha   90.00
_cell.angle_beta   90.00
_cell.angle_gamma   90.00
#
_symmetry.space_group_name_H-M   'P 1'
#
loop_
_entity.id
_entity.type
_entity.pdbx_description
1 polymer ?
#
loop_
_entity_poly.entity_id
_entity_poly.type
_entity_poly.pdbx_seq_one_letter_code
_entity_poly.pdbx_strand_id
1 'polypeptide(L)'
;MVSASGAGFATAGVREIVYQKANDFCASKGLVMVPVSFKAREGQLGRNPPSADLIFRALKPGDPAVERPDITDANENIAVTQNIKISVKGEEKPETKSDTYNDLLKLDDLRRRGILSEVEFEKEKTKLLQSK
;
A
#
# COMPACT_ATOMS: atom_id res chain seq x y z
N MET A 1 -21.80 3.27 -2.59
CA MET A 1 -21.56 2.48 -3.81
C MET A 1 -21.40 3.45 -4.95
N VAL A 2 -20.35 3.28 -5.75
CA VAL A 2 -20.10 4.08 -6.95
C VAL A 2 -19.97 3.12 -8.12
N SER A 3 -20.64 3.45 -9.22
CA SER A 3 -20.63 2.68 -10.45
C SER A 3 -20.21 3.56 -11.61
N ALA A 4 -19.46 3.00 -12.55
CA ALA A 4 -19.13 3.67 -13.80
C ALA A 4 -19.21 2.69 -14.98
N SER A 5 -19.37 3.22 -16.17
CA SER A 5 -19.27 2.49 -17.42
C SER A 5 -18.43 3.30 -18.41
N GLY A 6 -17.66 2.62 -19.25
CA GLY A 6 -16.71 3.24 -20.19
C GLY A 6 -16.97 2.83 -21.63
N ALA A 7 -16.09 3.30 -22.52
CA ALA A 7 -16.05 2.86 -23.92
C ALA A 7 -14.95 1.80 -24.11
N GLY A 8 -15.16 0.86 -25.04
CA GLY A 8 -14.18 -0.19 -25.38
C GLY A 8 -14.45 -1.52 -24.70
N PHE A 9 -13.39 -2.27 -24.38
CA PHE A 9 -13.48 -3.61 -23.78
C PHE A 9 -12.80 -3.70 -22.41
N ALA A 10 -11.78 -2.86 -22.19
CA ALA A 10 -10.98 -2.89 -20.98
C ALA A 10 -11.67 -2.20 -19.80
N THR A 11 -11.46 -2.76 -18.60
CA THR A 11 -12.03 -2.25 -17.35
C THR A 11 -11.15 -1.23 -16.63
N ALA A 12 -9.90 -1.04 -17.08
CA ALA A 12 -8.91 -0.18 -16.40
C ALA A 12 -9.39 1.27 -16.25
N GLY A 13 -9.87 1.90 -17.31
CA GLY A 13 -10.38 3.28 -17.24
C GLY A 13 -11.63 3.40 -16.36
N VAL A 14 -12.51 2.39 -16.37
CA VAL A 14 -13.71 2.38 -15.53
C VAL A 14 -13.36 2.18 -14.05
N ARG A 15 -12.33 1.37 -13.77
CA ARG A 15 -11.78 1.17 -12.43
C ARG A 15 -11.26 2.49 -11.87
N GLU A 16 -10.41 3.19 -12.59
CA GLU A 16 -9.87 4.48 -12.16
C GLU A 16 -11.00 5.47 -11.82
N ILE A 17 -12.00 5.58 -12.70
CA ILE A 17 -13.14 6.49 -12.51
C ILE A 17 -13.91 6.17 -11.22
N VAL A 18 -14.18 4.89 -10.91
CA VAL A 18 -14.95 4.57 -9.69
C VAL A 18 -14.14 4.81 -8.41
N TYR A 19 -12.84 4.54 -8.44
CA TYR A 19 -11.96 4.81 -7.29
C TYR A 19 -11.78 6.31 -7.07
N GLN A 20 -11.60 7.09 -8.14
CA GLN A 20 -11.50 8.54 -8.06
C GLN A 20 -12.78 9.14 -7.49
N LYS A 21 -13.95 8.79 -8.05
CA LYS A 21 -15.25 9.27 -7.55
C LYS A 21 -15.52 8.88 -6.09
N ALA A 22 -15.12 7.68 -5.68
CA ALA A 22 -15.27 7.24 -4.30
C ALA A 22 -14.36 8.03 -3.35
N ASN A 23 -13.11 8.28 -3.76
CA ASN A 23 -12.16 9.11 -3.01
C ASN A 23 -12.66 10.55 -2.89
N ASP A 24 -13.10 11.17 -4.00
CA ASP A 24 -13.60 12.54 -3.99
C ASP A 24 -14.84 12.69 -3.09
N PHE A 25 -15.75 11.70 -3.13
CA PHE A 25 -16.90 11.66 -2.25
C PHE A 25 -16.51 11.59 -0.77
N CYS A 26 -15.52 10.77 -0.41
CA CYS A 26 -15.03 10.68 0.96
C CYS A 26 -14.26 11.95 1.38
N ALA A 27 -13.40 12.48 0.51
CA ALA A 27 -12.60 13.68 0.74
C ALA A 27 -13.49 14.91 0.97
N SER A 28 -14.54 15.08 0.16
CA SER A 28 -15.53 16.17 0.33
C SER A 28 -16.24 16.15 1.69
N LYS A 29 -16.21 15.01 2.39
CA LYS A 29 -16.83 14.80 3.71
C LYS A 29 -15.81 14.69 4.84
N GLY A 30 -14.52 14.85 4.56
CA GLY A 30 -13.44 14.64 5.54
C GLY A 30 -13.33 13.20 6.03
N LEU A 31 -13.76 12.24 5.21
CA LEU A 31 -13.75 10.81 5.51
C LEU A 31 -12.67 10.11 4.66
N VAL A 32 -12.28 8.92 5.09
CA VAL A 32 -11.36 8.03 4.38
C VAL A 32 -12.18 6.95 3.67
N MET A 33 -11.87 6.73 2.38
CA MET A 33 -12.48 5.67 1.57
C MET A 33 -11.78 4.34 1.87
N VAL A 34 -12.55 3.35 2.31
CA VAL A 34 -12.06 1.98 2.50
C VAL A 34 -12.85 1.03 1.59
N PRO A 35 -12.21 0.42 0.58
CA PRO A 35 -12.89 -0.49 -0.33
C PRO A 35 -13.31 -1.77 0.40
N VAL A 36 -14.53 -2.23 0.15
CA VAL A 36 -15.09 -3.48 0.70
C VAL A 36 -15.20 -4.54 -0.38
N SER A 37 -15.67 -4.15 -1.56
CA SER A 37 -15.82 -5.05 -2.70
C SER A 37 -15.71 -4.28 -3.99
N PHE A 38 -15.05 -4.89 -4.97
CA PHE A 38 -14.93 -4.36 -6.31
C PHE A 38 -15.39 -5.42 -7.31
N LYS A 39 -16.33 -5.06 -8.18
CA LYS A 39 -16.81 -5.92 -9.26
C LYS A 39 -16.61 -5.21 -10.57
N ALA A 40 -15.78 -5.78 -11.44
CA ALA A 40 -15.61 -5.29 -12.80
C ALA A 40 -16.19 -6.29 -13.79
N ARG A 41 -16.82 -5.77 -14.84
CA ARG A 41 -17.30 -6.52 -15.98
C ARG A 41 -16.63 -5.96 -17.23
N GLU A 42 -16.01 -6.85 -17.99
CA GLU A 42 -15.40 -6.50 -19.27
C GLU A 42 -16.46 -6.11 -20.31
N GLY A 43 -16.06 -5.20 -21.19
CA GLY A 43 -16.89 -4.82 -22.32
C GLY A 43 -16.87 -5.92 -23.37
N GLN A 44 -18.01 -6.14 -24.03
CA GLN A 44 -18.13 -7.06 -25.14
C GLN A 44 -18.70 -6.33 -26.36
N LEU A 45 -18.04 -6.48 -27.50
CA LEU A 45 -18.43 -5.80 -28.75
C LEU A 45 -19.87 -6.14 -29.11
N GLY A 46 -20.68 -5.10 -29.34
CA GLY A 46 -22.08 -5.24 -29.72
C GLY A 46 -23.02 -5.76 -28.62
N ARG A 47 -22.56 -5.93 -27.38
CA ARG A 47 -23.38 -6.41 -26.25
C ARG A 47 -23.45 -5.42 -25.10
N ASN A 48 -22.31 -5.12 -24.49
CA ASN A 48 -22.28 -4.26 -23.31
C ASN A 48 -20.94 -3.52 -23.20
N PRO A 49 -20.95 -2.25 -22.76
CA PRO A 49 -19.73 -1.56 -22.38
C PRO A 49 -19.09 -2.19 -21.13
N PRO A 50 -17.80 -1.90 -20.85
CA PRO A 50 -17.16 -2.26 -19.60
C PRO A 50 -17.81 -1.47 -18.47
N SER A 51 -18.05 -2.12 -17.35
CA SER A 51 -18.64 -1.51 -16.15
C SER A 51 -17.89 -1.94 -14.90
N ALA A 52 -17.87 -1.09 -13.89
CA ALA A 52 -17.32 -1.43 -12.59
C ALA A 52 -18.20 -0.86 -11.47
N ASP A 53 -18.36 -1.65 -10.43
CA ASP A 53 -19.06 -1.31 -9.20
C ASP A 53 -18.07 -1.39 -8.03
N LEU A 54 -17.98 -0.30 -7.28
CA LEU A 54 -17.18 -0.19 -6.07
C LEU A 54 -18.08 0.02 -4.86
N ILE A 55 -18.03 -0.93 -3.92
CA ILE A 55 -18.62 -0.81 -2.59
C ILE A 55 -17.50 -0.41 -1.64
N PHE A 56 -17.69 0.68 -0.92
CA PHE A 56 -16.73 1.22 0.03
C PHE A 56 -17.45 1.69 1.30
N ARG A 57 -16.71 1.68 2.41
CA ARG A 57 -17.07 2.35 3.65
C ARG A 57 -16.39 3.71 3.67
N ALA A 58 -17.10 4.72 4.15
CA ALA A 58 -16.53 6.03 4.43
C ALA A 58 -16.33 6.12 5.95
N LEU A 59 -15.07 6.05 6.37
CA LEU A 59 -14.70 6.02 7.80
C LEU A 59 -14.05 7.32 8.22
N LYS A 60 -14.04 7.59 9.52
CA LYS A 60 -13.32 8.75 10.04
C LYS A 60 -11.81 8.50 10.02
N PRO A 61 -10.99 9.54 9.82
CA PRO A 61 -9.55 9.43 10.04
C PRO A 61 -9.27 8.96 11.48
N GLY A 62 -8.50 7.88 11.65
CA GLY A 62 -8.15 7.31 12.96
C GLY A 62 -9.11 6.23 13.49
N ASP A 63 -10.12 5.82 12.72
CA ASP A 63 -10.92 4.64 13.06
C ASP A 63 -10.08 3.36 12.86
N PRO A 64 -10.00 2.43 13.84
CA PRO A 64 -9.30 1.15 13.71
C PRO A 64 -9.76 0.33 12.49
N ALA A 65 -10.99 0.53 12.01
CA ALA A 65 -11.51 -0.12 10.81
C ALA A 65 -10.87 0.40 9.50
N VAL A 66 -10.08 1.48 9.53
CA VAL A 66 -9.26 1.93 8.39
C VAL A 66 -8.01 1.07 8.22
N GLU A 67 -7.45 0.55 9.32
CA GLU A 67 -6.23 -0.25 9.32
C GLU A 67 -6.46 -1.70 8.86
N ARG A 68 -7.71 -2.16 8.83
CA ARG A 68 -8.11 -3.51 8.41
C ARG A 68 -9.04 -3.46 7.21
N PRO A 69 -8.51 -3.32 5.99
CA PRO A 69 -9.33 -3.43 4.80
C PRO A 69 -9.78 -4.89 4.61
N ASP A 70 -11.04 -5.16 4.92
CA ASP A 70 -11.73 -6.43 4.61
C ASP A 70 -12.02 -6.51 3.11
N ILE A 71 -10.99 -6.72 2.29
CA ILE A 71 -11.18 -6.94 0.85
C ILE A 71 -11.62 -8.39 0.67
N THR A 72 -12.92 -8.59 0.41
CA THR A 72 -13.44 -9.88 -0.03
C THR A 72 -13.49 -9.88 -1.55
N ASP A 73 -12.35 -10.18 -2.18
CA ASP A 73 -12.34 -10.49 -3.60
C ASP A 73 -12.98 -11.86 -3.80
N ALA A 74 -14.06 -11.93 -4.56
CA ALA A 74 -14.78 -13.17 -4.86
C ALA A 74 -13.97 -14.17 -5.72
N ASN A 75 -12.73 -13.82 -6.09
CA ASN A 75 -11.90 -14.56 -7.04
C ASN A 75 -10.48 -14.86 -6.56
N GLU A 76 -10.14 -14.74 -5.28
CA GLU A 76 -8.81 -15.16 -4.83
C GLU A 76 -8.80 -15.62 -3.37
N ASN A 77 -8.39 -16.87 -3.16
CA ASN A 77 -8.02 -17.39 -1.85
C ASN A 77 -6.72 -16.70 -1.41
N ILE A 78 -6.79 -15.46 -0.95
CA ILE A 78 -5.66 -14.84 -0.27
C ILE A 78 -5.79 -15.20 1.20
N ALA A 79 -5.08 -16.25 1.63
CA ALA A 79 -4.79 -16.48 3.03
C ALA A 79 -3.88 -15.36 3.53
N VAL A 80 -4.45 -14.22 3.91
CA VAL A 80 -3.73 -13.11 4.54
C VAL A 80 -3.41 -13.50 5.98
N THR A 81 -2.35 -14.29 6.16
CA THR A 81 -1.55 -14.25 7.39
C THR A 81 -0.33 -13.40 7.08
N GLN A 82 -0.50 -12.08 7.03
CA GLN A 82 0.64 -11.17 6.93
C GLN A 82 0.78 -10.40 8.23
N ASN A 83 1.73 -10.81 9.05
CA ASN A 83 2.36 -9.94 10.04
C ASN A 83 3.18 -8.89 9.27
N ILE A 84 2.51 -7.86 8.76
CA ILE A 84 3.17 -6.79 8.00
C ILE A 84 3.92 -5.89 8.99
N LYS A 85 5.25 -6.04 9.07
CA LYS A 85 6.13 -4.96 9.52
C LYS A 85 6.13 -3.90 8.41
N ILE A 86 5.36 -2.84 8.61
CA ILE A 86 5.25 -1.73 7.66
C ILE A 86 6.55 -0.92 7.71
N SER A 87 7.34 -0.95 6.65
CA SER A 87 8.40 0.03 6.39
C SER A 87 7.93 0.93 5.26
N VAL A 88 7.49 2.14 5.63
CA VAL A 88 7.07 3.18 4.68
C VAL A 88 8.30 3.67 3.93
N LYS A 89 8.35 3.45 2.61
CA LYS A 89 9.29 4.12 1.70
C LYS A 89 8.58 5.35 1.14
N GLY A 90 8.98 6.53 1.60
CA GLY A 90 8.85 7.77 0.84
C GLY A 90 9.94 7.81 -0.21
N GLU A 91 9.59 8.18 -1.43
CA GLU A 91 10.53 8.41 -2.53
C GLU A 91 11.36 9.68 -2.25
N GLU A 92 12.66 9.66 -2.54
CA GLU A 92 13.41 10.81 -3.08
C GLU A 92 14.85 10.42 -3.51
N LYS A 93 15.40 11.25 -4.40
CA LYS A 93 16.57 11.13 -5.31
C LYS A 93 17.95 10.80 -4.68
N PRO A 94 18.98 10.45 -5.52
CA PRO A 94 20.24 9.87 -5.09
C PRO A 94 21.26 10.94 -4.67
N GLU A 95 21.62 10.96 -3.38
CA GLU A 95 22.83 11.64 -2.91
C GLU A 95 23.55 10.79 -1.83
N THR A 96 24.83 10.53 -2.09
CA THR A 96 25.75 9.55 -1.51
C THR A 96 26.16 9.83 -0.05
N LYS A 97 25.19 9.98 0.85
CA LYS A 97 25.40 10.03 2.32
C LYS A 97 24.44 9.13 3.10
N SER A 98 23.37 8.67 2.45
CA SER A 98 22.35 7.80 3.06
C SER A 98 22.90 6.41 3.38
N ASP A 99 23.85 5.89 2.61
CA ASP A 99 24.35 4.52 2.75
C ASP A 99 25.00 4.28 4.12
N THR A 100 25.89 5.15 4.59
CA THR A 100 26.52 5.03 5.92
C THR A 100 25.50 5.06 7.07
N TYR A 101 24.51 5.95 7.00
CA TYR A 101 23.50 6.04 8.05
C TYR A 101 22.57 4.82 8.04
N ASN A 102 22.16 4.38 6.85
CA ASN A 102 21.36 3.18 6.65
C ASN A 102 22.10 1.93 7.12
N ASP A 103 23.41 1.85 6.91
CA ASP A 103 24.22 0.72 7.34
C ASP A 103 24.42 0.71 8.86
N LEU A 104 24.59 1.88 9.51
CA LEU A 104 24.58 1.99 10.98
C LEU A 104 23.25 1.58 11.58
N LEU A 105 22.13 1.93 10.94
CA LEU A 105 20.79 1.50 11.33
C LEU A 105 20.62 -0.02 11.25
N LYS A 106 21.07 -0.64 10.15
CA LYS A 106 21.04 -2.10 9.98
C LYS A 106 21.88 -2.81 11.06
N LEU A 107 23.06 -2.28 11.39
CA LEU A 107 23.90 -2.85 12.44
C LEU A 107 23.24 -2.82 13.82
N ASP A 108 22.59 -1.70 14.20
CA ASP A 108 21.88 -1.62 15.48
C ASP A 108 20.67 -2.58 15.49
N ASP A 109 20.02 -2.75 14.35
CA ASP A 109 18.93 -3.71 14.17
C ASP A 109 19.40 -5.17 14.36
N LEU A 110 20.58 -5.53 13.84
CA LEU A 110 21.16 -6.86 14.00
C LEU A 110 21.57 -7.15 15.46
N ARG A 111 22.13 -6.14 16.15
CA ARG A 111 22.43 -6.20 17.59
C ARG A 111 21.17 -6.38 18.43
N ARG A 112 20.12 -5.60 18.19
CA ARG A 112 18.81 -5.71 18.89
C ARG A 112 18.15 -7.07 18.69
N ARG A 113 18.38 -7.71 17.55
CA ARG A 113 17.89 -9.06 17.25
C ARG A 113 18.77 -10.16 17.87
N GLY A 114 19.86 -9.81 18.55
CA GLY A 114 20.80 -10.76 19.17
C GLY A 114 21.62 -11.55 18.15
N ILE A 115 21.70 -11.08 16.90
CA ILE A 115 22.44 -11.75 15.81
C ILE A 115 23.94 -11.37 15.88
N LEU A 116 24.25 -10.18 16.41
CA LEU A 116 25.60 -9.71 16.67
C LEU A 116 25.79 -9.50 18.17
N SER A 117 26.96 -9.87 18.68
CA SER A 117 27.38 -9.49 20.02
C SER A 117 27.82 -8.02 20.06
N GLU A 118 27.78 -7.40 21.25
CA GLU A 118 28.17 -5.99 21.43
C GLU A 118 29.61 -5.71 20.94
N VAL A 119 30.50 -6.70 21.11
CA VAL A 119 31.91 -6.62 20.68
C VAL A 119 32.05 -6.62 19.16
N GLU A 120 31.18 -7.33 18.45
CA GLU A 120 31.19 -7.38 16.98
C GLU A 120 30.55 -6.11 16.40
N PHE A 121 29.50 -5.61 17.04
CA PHE A 121 28.85 -4.36 16.67
C PHE A 121 29.79 -3.15 16.77
N GLU A 122 30.54 -3.03 17.86
CA GLU A 122 31.49 -1.92 18.02
C GLU A 122 32.62 -1.95 16.99
N LYS A 123 33.10 -3.15 16.62
CA LYS A 123 34.12 -3.33 15.57
C LYS A 123 33.59 -2.92 14.19
N GLU A 124 32.37 -3.27 13.84
CA GLU A 124 31.79 -2.90 12.55
C GLU A 124 31.41 -1.42 12.49
N LYS A 125 30.88 -0.86 13.58
CA LYS A 125 30.57 0.58 13.68
C LYS A 125 31.82 1.45 13.53
N THR A 126 32.91 1.09 14.20
CA THR A 126 34.19 1.83 14.10
C THR A 126 34.77 1.71 12.69
N LYS A 127 34.71 0.53 12.09
CA LYS A 127 35.13 0.31 10.70
C LYS A 127 34.32 1.14 9.69
N LEU A 128 33.00 1.22 9.85
CA LEU A 128 32.14 2.05 8.98
C LEU A 128 32.40 3.55 9.14
N LEU A 129 32.78 4.01 10.32
CA LEU A 129 33.12 5.42 10.57
C LEU A 129 34.54 5.81 10.13
N GLN A 130 35.47 4.85 10.10
CA GLN A 130 36.87 5.06 9.70
C GLN A 130 37.14 4.80 8.21
N SER A 131 36.22 4.14 7.49
CA SER A 131 36.34 3.85 6.04
C SER A 131 36.09 5.10 5.15
N LYS A 132 36.40 6.29 5.64
CA LYS A 132 36.24 7.58 4.96
C LYS A 132 37.55 8.36 5.02
#